data_AF-A0A3M1GKR3-F1
#
_entry.id   AF-A0A3M1GKR3-F1
#
_cell.length_a   1.000
_cell.length_b   1.000
_cell.length_c   1.000
_cell.angle_alpha   90.00
_cell.angle_beta   90.00
_cell.angle_gamma   90.00
#
_symmetry.space_group_name_H-M   'P 1'
#
loop_
_entity.id
_entity.type
_entity.pdbx_description
1 polymer ?
#
loop_
_entity_poly.entity_id
_entity_poly.type
_entity_poly.pdbx_seq_one_letter_code
_entity_poly.pdbx_strand_id
1 'polypeptide(L)'
;VEAFRVDGQPVADDSYVRAWRQAQAEADRAIDRALAQDPGGTLFEGVVARTLAEHLPAGTAVFLANSMSVRYAEYFWPANDRAHPVYYSRGANGIDGTLSTAMGVAHGGAPTVLLTGDLAFLHDANGLLNAGRLRGSLTVLLINNDGGGIFEHLPIAGFEPPFETFFATPQQVDFSALCAAHGVPHEIVETKSALAAALAGEMPGGVRVLEVRTDRKADVKRCRQILREASGAVSVR
;
A
#
# COMPACT_ATOMS: atom_id res chain seq x y z
N VAL A 1 2.13 -25.97 12.30
CA VAL A 1 3.15 -26.70 11.51
C VAL A 1 3.88 -27.62 12.47
N GLU A 2 3.58 -28.90 12.44
CA GLU A 2 4.32 -29.89 13.23
C GLU A 2 5.77 -29.91 12.71
N ALA A 3 6.73 -29.69 13.60
CA ALA A 3 8.14 -29.70 13.26
C ALA A 3 8.54 -31.11 12.83
N PHE A 4 8.97 -31.26 11.56
CA PHE A 4 9.69 -32.44 11.11
C PHE A 4 10.95 -32.59 11.97
N ARG A 5 10.97 -33.59 12.86
CA ARG A 5 12.19 -33.98 13.58
C ARG A 5 12.93 -35.00 12.72
N VAL A 6 14.12 -34.61 12.26
CA VAL A 6 15.08 -35.54 11.68
C VAL A 6 15.94 -36.05 12.83
N ASP A 7 15.75 -37.32 13.21
CA ASP A 7 16.50 -37.94 14.31
C ASP A 7 18.01 -37.93 14.01
N GLY A 8 18.80 -37.46 14.99
CA GLY A 8 20.27 -37.50 14.95
C GLY A 8 20.99 -36.20 14.54
N GLN A 9 20.28 -35.11 14.24
CA GLN A 9 20.90 -33.79 14.09
C GLN A 9 21.08 -33.11 15.45
N PRO A 10 22.22 -32.45 15.73
CA PRO A 10 22.38 -31.66 16.95
C PRO A 10 21.25 -30.62 17.06
N VAL A 11 20.82 -30.32 18.29
CA VAL A 11 19.85 -29.24 18.56
C VAL A 11 20.34 -28.01 17.80
N ALA A 12 19.54 -27.52 16.85
CA ALA A 12 19.92 -26.41 16.00
C ALA A 12 20.32 -25.22 16.89
N ASP A 13 21.48 -24.61 16.61
CA ASP A 13 21.89 -23.40 17.30
C ASP A 13 20.93 -22.26 16.94
N ASP A 14 19.98 -22.01 17.84
CA ASP A 14 18.98 -20.95 17.73
C ASP A 14 19.57 -19.54 17.88
N SER A 15 20.89 -19.39 18.04
CA SER A 15 21.56 -18.08 18.16
C SER A 15 21.22 -17.16 16.99
N TYR A 16 21.28 -17.67 15.75
CA TYR A 16 20.94 -16.92 14.55
C TYR A 16 19.46 -16.50 14.55
N VAL A 17 18.55 -17.42 14.89
CA VAL A 17 17.10 -17.13 14.91
C VAL A 17 16.78 -16.07 15.98
N ARG A 18 17.40 -16.16 17.16
CA ARG A 18 17.25 -15.14 18.21
C ARG A 18 17.80 -13.79 17.77
N ALA A 19 19.00 -13.76 17.18
CA ALA A 19 19.60 -12.53 16.67
C ALA A 19 18.73 -11.89 15.58
N TRP A 20 18.22 -12.68 14.62
CA TRP A 20 17.32 -12.22 13.57
C TRP A 20 16.01 -11.65 14.14
N ARG A 21 15.36 -12.35 15.08
CA ARG A 21 14.13 -11.86 15.73
C ARG A 21 14.37 -10.59 16.54
N GLN A 22 15.51 -10.49 17.21
CA GLN A 22 15.88 -9.27 17.93
C GLN A 22 16.08 -8.10 16.97
N ALA A 23 16.85 -8.30 15.89
CA ALA A 23 17.06 -7.29 14.85
C ALA A 23 15.73 -6.84 14.23
N GLN A 24 14.85 -7.78 13.89
CA GLN A 24 13.50 -7.48 13.39
C GLN A 24 12.71 -6.63 14.38
N ALA A 25 12.66 -7.01 15.66
CA ALA A 25 11.92 -6.27 16.67
C ALA A 25 12.51 -4.87 16.92
N GLU A 26 13.83 -4.68 16.78
CA GLU A 26 14.48 -3.37 16.87
C GLU A 26 14.11 -2.48 15.68
N ALA A 27 14.14 -3.02 14.46
CA ALA A 27 13.72 -2.32 13.24
C ALA A 27 12.24 -1.95 13.28
N ASP A 28 11.36 -2.89 13.64
CA ASP A 28 9.91 -2.67 13.75
C ASP A 28 9.62 -1.54 14.75
N ARG A 29 10.21 -1.58 15.95
CA ARG A 29 10.05 -0.49 16.94
C ARG A 29 10.52 0.87 16.42
N ALA A 30 11.57 0.91 15.59
CA ALA A 30 12.05 2.16 15.00
C ALA A 30 11.09 2.68 13.93
N ILE A 31 10.60 1.80 13.05
CA ILE A 31 9.57 2.12 12.04
C ILE A 31 8.30 2.64 12.73
N ASP A 32 7.83 1.95 13.77
CA ASP A 32 6.61 2.31 14.51
C ASP A 32 6.71 3.70 15.13
N ARG A 33 7.83 3.99 15.79
CA ARG A 33 8.09 5.33 16.34
C ARG A 33 8.12 6.40 15.27
N ALA A 34 8.69 6.11 14.10
CA ALA A 34 8.77 7.10 13.03
C ALA A 34 7.42 7.31 12.33
N LEU A 35 6.62 6.26 12.12
CA LEU A 35 5.27 6.37 11.55
C LEU A 35 4.23 6.94 12.53
N ALA A 36 4.51 6.94 13.83
CA ALA A 36 3.69 7.60 14.84
C ALA A 36 3.89 9.13 14.85
N GLN A 37 4.99 9.63 14.31
CA GLN A 37 5.24 11.07 14.18
C GLN A 37 4.40 11.63 13.03
N ASP A 38 3.66 12.70 13.30
CA ASP A 38 3.02 13.51 12.28
C ASP A 38 3.93 14.70 11.94
N PRO A 39 4.61 14.69 10.78
CA PRO A 39 5.44 15.82 10.37
C PRO A 39 4.62 17.04 9.95
N GLY A 40 3.28 16.94 9.90
CA GLY A 40 2.40 17.90 9.25
C GLY A 40 2.48 17.83 7.72
N GLY A 41 1.53 18.48 7.05
CA GLY A 41 1.44 18.47 5.58
C GLY A 41 0.53 17.36 5.04
N THR A 42 0.82 16.90 3.83
CA THR A 42 0.09 15.78 3.19
C THR A 42 0.45 14.45 3.85
N LEU A 43 -0.43 13.45 3.72
CA LEU A 43 -0.14 12.11 4.22
C LEU A 43 1.05 11.49 3.50
N PHE A 44 1.83 10.70 4.23
CA PHE A 44 2.88 9.86 3.67
C PHE A 44 2.29 8.51 3.22
N GLU A 45 2.57 8.05 1.99
CA GLU A 45 2.10 6.76 1.47
C GLU A 45 2.39 5.56 2.39
N GLY A 46 3.54 5.56 3.07
CA GLY A 46 3.87 4.48 4.02
C GLY A 46 2.96 4.41 5.24
N VAL A 47 2.42 5.55 5.70
CA VAL A 47 1.39 5.58 6.76
C VAL A 47 0.08 4.96 6.26
N VAL A 48 -0.24 5.11 4.96
CA VAL A 48 -1.43 4.50 4.36
C VAL A 48 -1.34 2.97 4.39
N ALA A 49 -0.21 2.41 3.93
CA ALA A 49 0.05 0.97 3.99
C ALA A 49 -0.01 0.43 5.43
N ARG A 50 0.57 1.16 6.38
CA ARG A 50 0.53 0.82 7.80
C ARG A 50 -0.90 0.82 8.36
N THR A 51 -1.66 1.86 8.04
CA THR A 51 -3.03 2.04 8.54
C THR A 51 -3.95 0.93 8.03
N LEU A 52 -3.79 0.48 6.79
CA LEU A 52 -4.49 -0.69 6.25
C LEU A 52 -4.25 -1.94 7.09
N ALA A 53 -2.99 -2.27 7.34
CA ALA A 53 -2.62 -3.45 8.12
C ALA A 53 -3.16 -3.40 9.56
N GLU A 54 -3.28 -2.21 10.14
CA GLU A 54 -3.71 -2.01 11.53
C GLU A 54 -5.23 -1.98 11.70
N HIS A 55 -6.00 -1.55 10.69
CA HIS A 55 -7.42 -1.20 10.88
C HIS A 55 -8.39 -2.02 10.03
N LEU A 56 -7.94 -2.69 8.96
CA LEU A 56 -8.84 -3.52 8.15
C LEU A 56 -9.43 -4.69 8.96
N PRO A 57 -10.72 -5.01 8.83
CA PRO A 57 -11.30 -6.20 9.43
C PRO A 57 -10.54 -7.47 9.06
N ALA A 58 -10.43 -8.42 9.99
CA ALA A 58 -9.75 -9.68 9.75
C ALA A 58 -10.36 -10.41 8.53
N GLY A 59 -9.51 -11.02 7.71
CA GLY A 59 -9.91 -11.71 6.48
C GLY A 59 -10.28 -10.81 5.29
N THR A 60 -10.25 -9.47 5.44
CA THR A 60 -10.37 -8.54 4.31
C THR A 60 -9.26 -8.80 3.30
N ALA A 61 -9.62 -8.98 2.03
CA ALA A 61 -8.66 -9.15 0.95
C ALA A 61 -7.97 -7.82 0.59
N VAL A 62 -6.68 -7.88 0.27
CA VAL A 62 -5.89 -6.71 -0.09
C VAL A 62 -5.25 -6.95 -1.44
N PHE A 63 -5.64 -6.15 -2.44
CA PHE A 63 -4.96 -6.10 -3.72
C PHE A 63 -3.96 -4.95 -3.72
N LEU A 64 -2.68 -5.26 -3.89
CA LEU A 64 -1.61 -4.28 -3.96
C LEU A 64 -1.25 -4.04 -5.43
N ALA A 65 -1.44 -2.80 -5.90
CA ALA A 65 -0.93 -2.40 -7.20
C ALA A 65 0.60 -2.47 -7.26
N ASN A 66 1.14 -2.49 -8.47
CA ASN A 66 2.57 -2.42 -8.72
C ASN A 66 3.16 -1.06 -8.29
N SER A 67 4.44 -0.82 -8.61
CA SER A 67 5.12 0.42 -8.26
C SER A 67 5.27 0.62 -6.74
N MET A 68 4.92 1.79 -6.19
CA MET A 68 5.12 2.10 -4.77
C MET A 68 4.11 1.45 -3.83
N SER A 69 2.89 1.14 -4.26
CA SER A 69 1.86 0.54 -3.39
C SER A 69 2.32 -0.78 -2.75
N VAL A 70 2.81 -1.74 -3.56
CA VAL A 70 3.34 -3.02 -3.04
C VAL A 70 4.64 -2.83 -2.23
N ARG A 71 5.48 -1.87 -2.59
CA ARG A 71 6.76 -1.62 -1.89
C ARG A 71 6.56 -0.97 -0.53
N TYR A 72 5.63 -0.04 -0.41
CA TYR A 72 5.27 0.55 0.87
C TYR A 72 4.60 -0.48 1.80
N ALA A 73 3.81 -1.40 1.25
CA ALA A 73 3.37 -2.56 2.01
C ALA A 73 4.56 -3.43 2.45
N GLU A 74 5.49 -3.77 1.56
CA GLU A 74 6.70 -4.53 1.92
C GLU A 74 7.52 -3.87 3.04
N TYR A 75 7.66 -2.54 3.02
CA TYR A 75 8.44 -1.80 4.01
C TYR A 75 7.73 -1.60 5.35
N PHE A 76 6.42 -1.42 5.34
CA PHE A 76 5.69 -0.88 6.49
C PHE A 76 4.51 -1.73 6.96
N TRP A 77 4.22 -2.87 6.33
CA TRP A 77 3.19 -3.80 6.78
C TRP A 77 3.72 -4.66 7.94
N PRO A 78 3.22 -4.48 9.18
CA PRO A 78 3.67 -5.26 10.32
C PRO A 78 3.17 -6.70 10.26
N ALA A 79 3.90 -7.61 10.91
CA ALA A 79 3.36 -8.90 11.27
C ALA A 79 2.09 -8.71 12.14
N ASN A 80 1.01 -9.39 11.77
CA ASN A 80 -0.25 -9.37 12.51
C ASN A 80 -1.00 -10.69 12.33
N ASP A 81 -2.09 -10.87 13.08
CA ASP A 81 -2.94 -12.06 13.11
C ASP A 81 -4.27 -11.85 12.38
N ARG A 82 -4.42 -10.77 11.61
CA ARG A 82 -5.66 -10.42 10.89
C ARG A 82 -5.89 -11.29 9.64
N ALA A 83 -4.90 -12.08 9.22
CA ALA A 83 -5.00 -13.07 8.15
C ALA A 83 -5.55 -12.52 6.81
N HIS A 84 -5.09 -11.33 6.41
CA HIS A 84 -5.46 -10.73 5.13
C HIS A 84 -4.92 -11.55 3.95
N PRO A 85 -5.77 -12.06 3.03
CA PRO A 85 -5.28 -12.60 1.77
C PRO A 85 -4.77 -11.45 0.89
N VAL A 86 -3.50 -11.51 0.51
CA VAL A 86 -2.84 -10.46 -0.29
C VAL A 86 -2.70 -10.92 -1.75
N TYR A 87 -3.16 -10.08 -2.67
CA TYR A 87 -3.12 -10.29 -4.12
C TYR A 87 -2.27 -9.21 -4.78
N TYR A 88 -1.60 -9.56 -5.88
CA TYR A 88 -0.80 -8.63 -6.69
C TYR A 88 -0.51 -9.23 -8.07
N SER A 89 -0.30 -8.38 -9.08
CA SER A 89 0.05 -8.79 -10.45
C SER A 89 1.56 -8.64 -10.71
N ARG A 90 2.38 -9.50 -10.07
CA ARG A 90 3.85 -9.40 -10.08
C ARG A 90 4.58 -10.17 -11.20
N GLY A 91 3.84 -10.79 -12.12
CA GLY A 91 4.41 -11.51 -13.26
C GLY A 91 5.17 -10.58 -14.21
N ALA A 92 4.44 -9.71 -14.92
CA ALA A 92 5.01 -8.69 -15.81
C ALA A 92 5.14 -7.29 -15.16
N ASN A 93 4.55 -7.10 -13.96
CA ASN A 93 4.59 -5.84 -13.20
C ASN A 93 3.97 -4.61 -13.89
N GLY A 94 3.04 -4.81 -14.82
CA GLY A 94 2.31 -3.74 -15.50
C GLY A 94 1.26 -3.05 -14.61
N ILE A 95 0.82 -1.86 -15.03
CA ILE A 95 -0.28 -1.13 -14.37
C ILE A 95 -1.65 -1.45 -14.99
N ASP A 96 -1.63 -2.09 -16.16
CA ASP A 96 -2.81 -2.50 -16.92
C ASP A 96 -3.72 -3.44 -16.11
N GLY A 97 -5.03 -3.20 -16.16
CA GLY A 97 -6.01 -4.11 -15.56
C GLY A 97 -5.97 -4.19 -14.03
N THR A 98 -5.29 -3.27 -13.34
CA THR A 98 -5.15 -3.28 -11.87
C THR A 98 -6.52 -3.20 -11.18
N LEU A 99 -7.37 -2.25 -11.57
CA LEU A 99 -8.70 -2.07 -11.01
C LEU A 99 -9.61 -3.25 -11.36
N SER A 100 -9.60 -3.66 -12.62
CA SER A 100 -10.40 -4.76 -13.15
C SER A 100 -10.06 -6.09 -12.48
N THR A 101 -8.78 -6.34 -12.19
CA THR A 101 -8.35 -7.55 -11.47
C THR A 101 -8.80 -7.50 -10.01
N ALA A 102 -8.66 -6.36 -9.32
CA ALA A 102 -9.14 -6.20 -7.96
C ALA A 102 -10.68 -6.36 -7.85
N MET A 103 -11.43 -5.86 -8.84
CA MET A 103 -12.87 -6.11 -8.96
C MET A 103 -13.18 -7.61 -9.09
N GLY A 104 -12.37 -8.35 -9.87
CA GLY A 104 -12.49 -9.80 -10.00
C GLY A 104 -12.29 -10.53 -8.68
N VAL A 105 -11.29 -10.12 -7.88
CA VAL A 105 -11.07 -10.66 -6.53
C VAL A 105 -12.25 -10.38 -5.60
N ALA A 106 -12.81 -9.17 -5.66
CA ALA A 106 -13.93 -8.75 -4.84
C ALA A 106 -15.28 -9.43 -5.23
N HIS A 107 -15.42 -9.85 -6.49
CA HIS A 107 -16.68 -10.36 -7.02
C HIS A 107 -17.00 -11.76 -6.47
N GLY A 108 -17.98 -11.84 -5.58
CA GLY A 108 -18.36 -13.07 -4.86
C GLY A 108 -17.34 -13.51 -3.81
N GLY A 109 -16.32 -12.69 -3.55
CA GLY A 109 -15.25 -12.95 -2.59
C GLY A 109 -15.45 -12.24 -1.26
N ALA A 110 -14.38 -12.21 -0.46
CA ALA A 110 -14.32 -11.38 0.74
C ALA A 110 -14.36 -9.88 0.37
N PRO A 111 -14.83 -8.99 1.29
CA PRO A 111 -14.60 -7.57 1.15
C PRO A 111 -13.14 -7.29 0.79
N THR A 112 -12.91 -6.47 -0.22
CA THR A 112 -11.58 -6.26 -0.81
C THR A 112 -11.20 -4.79 -0.77
N VAL A 113 -9.93 -4.51 -0.47
CA VAL A 113 -9.32 -3.20 -0.66
C VAL A 113 -8.27 -3.26 -1.76
N LEU A 114 -8.35 -2.34 -2.72
CA LEU A 114 -7.29 -2.08 -3.68
C LEU A 114 -6.46 -0.89 -3.20
N LEU A 115 -5.16 -1.06 -2.97
CA LEU A 115 -4.23 0.07 -2.82
C LEU A 115 -3.55 0.31 -4.17
N THR A 116 -3.81 1.47 -4.78
CA THR A 116 -3.29 1.83 -6.11
C THR A 116 -2.81 3.28 -6.17
N GLY A 117 -1.87 3.56 -7.07
CA GLY A 117 -1.53 4.93 -7.47
C GLY A 117 -2.50 5.48 -8.52
N ASP A 118 -2.49 6.80 -8.66
CA ASP A 118 -3.22 7.61 -9.64
C ASP A 118 -3.01 7.15 -11.08
N LEU A 119 -1.76 7.00 -11.55
CA LEU A 119 -1.48 6.59 -12.92
C LEU A 119 -2.02 5.19 -13.23
N ALA A 120 -1.90 4.25 -12.29
CA ALA A 120 -2.42 2.90 -12.48
C ALA A 120 -3.95 2.86 -12.49
N PHE A 121 -4.58 3.68 -11.65
CA PHE A 121 -6.04 3.82 -11.66
C PHE A 121 -6.55 4.47 -12.94
N LEU A 122 -5.89 5.53 -13.41
CA LEU A 122 -6.21 6.19 -14.68
C LEU A 122 -6.04 5.24 -15.88
N HIS A 123 -4.98 4.44 -15.89
CA HIS A 123 -4.70 3.48 -16.96
C HIS A 123 -5.80 2.41 -17.10
N ASP A 124 -6.52 2.10 -16.02
CA ASP A 124 -7.60 1.10 -15.99
C ASP A 124 -8.94 1.69 -15.54
N ALA A 125 -9.14 3.01 -15.68
CA ALA A 125 -10.34 3.71 -15.19
C ALA A 125 -11.63 3.17 -15.82
N ASN A 126 -11.57 2.71 -17.08
CA ASN A 126 -12.70 2.08 -17.76
C ASN A 126 -13.15 0.76 -17.10
N GLY A 127 -12.34 0.17 -16.21
CA GLY A 127 -12.77 -0.92 -15.33
C GLY A 127 -14.03 -0.57 -14.51
N LEU A 128 -14.22 0.71 -14.17
CA LEU A 128 -15.41 1.20 -13.46
C LEU A 128 -16.73 0.97 -14.22
N LEU A 129 -16.71 0.70 -15.53
CA LEU A 129 -17.90 0.26 -16.28
C LEU A 129 -18.52 -1.03 -15.69
N ASN A 130 -17.76 -1.80 -14.91
CA ASN A 130 -18.23 -3.00 -14.23
C ASN A 130 -18.69 -2.75 -12.78
N ALA A 131 -18.62 -1.52 -12.26
CA ALA A 131 -18.94 -1.22 -10.86
C ALA A 131 -20.36 -1.65 -10.46
N GLY A 132 -21.37 -1.34 -11.31
CA GLY A 132 -22.76 -1.76 -11.08
C GLY A 132 -23.02 -3.27 -11.23
N ARG A 133 -22.03 -4.04 -11.69
CA ARG A 133 -22.10 -5.51 -11.83
C ARG A 133 -21.39 -6.24 -10.69
N LEU A 134 -20.67 -5.52 -9.82
CA LEU A 134 -19.96 -6.11 -8.71
C LEU A 134 -20.94 -6.72 -7.70
N ARG A 135 -20.76 -7.99 -7.36
CA ARG A 135 -21.45 -8.67 -6.25
C ARG A 135 -20.45 -8.81 -5.10
N GLY A 136 -20.41 -7.85 -4.19
CA GLY A 136 -19.41 -7.81 -3.12
C GLY A 136 -19.07 -6.38 -2.72
N SER A 137 -17.91 -6.20 -2.11
CA SER A 137 -17.41 -4.89 -1.67
C SER A 137 -15.98 -4.67 -2.17
N LEU A 138 -15.76 -3.55 -2.85
CA LEU A 138 -14.44 -3.06 -3.22
C LEU A 138 -14.28 -1.62 -2.74
N THR A 139 -13.32 -1.40 -1.84
CA THR A 139 -12.82 -0.06 -1.53
C THR A 139 -11.52 0.16 -2.28
N VAL A 140 -11.48 1.15 -3.19
CA VAL A 140 -10.24 1.58 -3.85
C VAL A 140 -9.62 2.69 -3.02
N LEU A 141 -8.44 2.43 -2.48
CA LEU A 141 -7.59 3.43 -1.84
C LEU A 141 -6.63 3.98 -2.90
N LEU A 142 -6.98 5.15 -3.41
CA LEU A 142 -6.32 5.83 -4.52
C LEU A 142 -5.28 6.81 -3.96
N ILE A 143 -4.00 6.45 -4.07
CA ILE A 143 -2.89 7.37 -3.78
C ILE A 143 -2.78 8.36 -4.94
N ASN A 144 -3.11 9.62 -4.68
CA ASN A 144 -2.90 10.73 -5.59
C ASN A 144 -1.64 11.49 -5.18
N ASN A 145 -0.50 11.13 -5.77
CA ASN A 145 0.81 11.74 -5.54
C ASN A 145 1.32 12.52 -6.77
N ASP A 146 0.41 12.78 -7.73
CA ASP A 146 0.64 13.53 -8.95
C ASP A 146 1.72 12.88 -9.85
N GLY A 147 1.61 11.56 -10.07
CA GLY A 147 2.41 10.83 -11.06
C GLY A 147 3.15 9.58 -10.55
N GLY A 148 4.15 9.14 -11.33
CA GLY A 148 4.91 7.92 -11.09
C GLY A 148 5.88 8.03 -9.91
N GLY A 149 5.38 8.01 -8.67
CA GLY A 149 6.20 8.19 -7.46
C GLY A 149 7.41 7.26 -7.32
N ILE A 150 7.39 6.07 -7.93
CA ILE A 150 8.56 5.17 -7.96
C ILE A 150 9.79 5.81 -8.61
N PHE A 151 9.61 6.68 -9.60
CA PHE A 151 10.75 7.26 -10.32
C PHE A 151 11.54 8.23 -9.44
N GLU A 152 10.93 8.81 -8.40
CA GLU A 152 11.61 9.61 -7.35
C GLU A 152 12.63 8.76 -6.55
N HIS A 153 12.42 7.46 -6.48
CA HIS A 153 13.34 6.53 -5.80
C HIS A 153 14.56 6.17 -6.67
N LEU A 154 14.50 6.41 -7.97
CA LEU A 154 15.52 6.03 -8.95
C LEU A 154 16.45 7.21 -9.28
N PRO A 155 17.70 6.95 -9.76
CA PRO A 155 18.63 8.01 -10.15
C PRO A 155 18.07 8.97 -11.20
N ILE A 156 17.09 8.55 -12.01
CA ILE A 156 16.46 9.37 -13.06
C ILE A 156 15.80 10.64 -12.49
N ALA A 157 15.41 10.65 -11.21
CA ALA A 157 14.89 11.84 -10.52
C ALA A 157 15.84 13.04 -10.51
N GLY A 158 17.15 12.80 -10.67
CA GLY A 158 18.16 13.87 -10.76
C GLY A 158 18.27 14.52 -12.15
N PHE A 159 17.54 14.06 -13.16
CA PHE A 159 17.70 14.49 -14.55
C PHE A 159 16.52 15.37 -14.99
N GLU A 160 16.62 16.68 -14.76
CA GLU A 160 15.61 17.65 -15.19
C GLU A 160 16.21 18.73 -16.12
N PRO A 161 15.64 18.92 -17.32
CA PRO A 161 14.75 17.99 -18.05
C PRO A 161 15.49 16.68 -18.40
N PRO A 162 14.77 15.53 -18.50
CA PRO A 162 13.34 15.43 -18.82
C PRO A 162 12.45 14.63 -17.83
N PHE A 163 12.83 14.58 -16.55
CA PHE A 163 12.18 13.73 -15.54
C PHE A 163 10.67 13.94 -15.41
N GLU A 164 10.21 15.17 -15.17
CA GLU A 164 8.77 15.42 -14.91
C GLU A 164 7.91 15.03 -16.12
N THR A 165 8.38 15.31 -17.34
CA THR A 165 7.59 15.11 -18.56
C THR A 165 7.47 13.64 -18.96
N PHE A 166 8.57 12.87 -18.92
CA PHE A 166 8.61 11.52 -19.48
C PHE A 166 8.58 10.39 -18.45
N PHE A 167 8.81 10.69 -17.17
CA PHE A 167 8.85 9.67 -16.12
C PHE A 167 7.79 9.90 -15.04
N ALA A 168 7.81 11.07 -14.38
CA ALA A 168 6.80 11.35 -13.34
C ALA A 168 5.41 11.47 -13.96
N THR A 169 5.30 12.14 -15.11
CA THR A 169 4.07 12.24 -15.91
C THR A 169 2.86 12.70 -15.05
N PRO A 170 2.96 13.85 -14.37
CA PRO A 170 1.88 14.39 -13.54
C PRO A 170 0.59 14.57 -14.35
N GLN A 171 -0.55 14.29 -13.73
CA GLN A 171 -1.86 14.30 -14.39
C GLN A 171 -2.79 15.34 -13.77
N GLN A 172 -3.53 16.05 -14.61
CA GLN A 172 -4.57 16.99 -14.17
C GLN A 172 -5.95 16.37 -14.34
N VAL A 173 -6.35 15.51 -13.39
CA VAL A 173 -7.63 14.80 -13.42
C VAL A 173 -8.45 15.09 -12.16
N ASP A 174 -9.73 15.38 -12.35
CA ASP A 174 -10.71 15.38 -11.27
C ASP A 174 -11.25 13.96 -11.05
N PHE A 175 -10.73 13.29 -10.03
CA PHE A 175 -11.15 11.92 -9.69
C PHE A 175 -12.59 11.86 -9.17
N SER A 176 -13.11 12.94 -8.58
CA SER A 176 -14.51 13.00 -8.16
C SER A 176 -15.42 12.97 -9.38
N ALA A 177 -15.13 13.80 -10.39
CA ALA A 177 -15.86 13.82 -11.65
C ALA A 177 -15.75 12.48 -12.41
N LEU A 178 -14.55 11.89 -12.47
CA LEU A 178 -14.32 10.58 -13.08
C LEU A 178 -15.19 9.50 -12.40
N CYS A 179 -15.17 9.42 -11.07
CA CYS A 179 -15.97 8.43 -10.33
C CYS A 179 -17.48 8.69 -10.48
N ALA A 180 -17.91 9.96 -10.44
CA ALA A 180 -19.30 10.36 -10.64
C ALA A 180 -19.83 9.95 -12.02
N ALA A 181 -19.01 10.04 -13.07
CA ALA A 181 -19.37 9.56 -14.42
C ALA A 181 -19.70 8.05 -14.47
N HIS A 182 -19.18 7.27 -13.52
CA HIS A 182 -19.46 5.84 -13.37
C HIS A 182 -20.45 5.53 -12.22
N GLY A 183 -21.01 6.54 -11.55
CA GLY A 183 -21.91 6.36 -10.41
C GLY A 183 -21.23 5.77 -9.17
N VAL A 184 -19.91 5.99 -9.03
CA VAL A 184 -19.08 5.43 -7.95
C VAL A 184 -18.85 6.51 -6.89
N PRO A 185 -19.16 6.26 -5.61
CA PRO A 185 -18.85 7.19 -4.52
C PRO A 185 -17.34 7.47 -4.43
N HIS A 186 -17.00 8.74 -4.28
CA HIS A 186 -15.63 9.23 -4.10
C HIS A 186 -15.56 10.14 -2.88
N GLU A 187 -14.51 9.97 -2.08
CA GLU A 187 -14.22 10.79 -0.90
C GLU A 187 -12.71 11.06 -0.84
N ILE A 188 -12.33 12.27 -0.43
CA ILE A 188 -10.93 12.61 -0.15
C ILE A 188 -10.67 12.40 1.34
N VAL A 189 -9.61 11.68 1.66
CA VAL A 189 -9.18 11.37 3.02
C VAL A 189 -7.83 12.05 3.28
N GLU A 190 -7.84 13.04 4.18
CA GLU A 190 -6.69 13.93 4.40
C GLU A 190 -5.84 13.57 5.63
N THR A 191 -6.36 12.74 6.53
CA THR A 191 -5.69 12.44 7.81
C THR A 191 -5.64 10.95 8.11
N LYS A 192 -4.64 10.54 8.90
CA LYS A 192 -4.48 9.15 9.35
C LYS A 192 -5.70 8.68 10.14
N SER A 193 -6.28 9.55 10.99
CA SER A 193 -7.47 9.23 11.78
C SER A 193 -8.71 9.08 10.92
N ALA A 194 -8.91 9.94 9.91
CA ALA A 194 -10.00 9.79 8.95
C ALA A 194 -9.85 8.50 8.14
N LEU A 195 -8.63 8.17 7.69
CA LEU A 195 -8.34 6.91 7.00
C LEU A 195 -8.65 5.70 7.87
N ALA A 196 -8.16 5.70 9.12
CA ALA A 196 -8.44 4.62 10.07
C ALA A 196 -9.96 4.45 10.30
N ALA A 197 -10.69 5.54 10.44
CA ALA A 197 -12.16 5.51 10.60
C ALA A 197 -12.86 4.98 9.34
N ALA A 198 -12.44 5.37 8.14
CA ALA A 198 -13.04 4.93 6.88
C ALA A 198 -12.77 3.43 6.57
N LEU A 199 -11.68 2.89 7.11
CA LEU A 199 -11.29 1.48 6.98
C LEU A 199 -11.84 0.58 8.10
N ALA A 200 -12.26 1.17 9.23
CA ALA A 200 -12.79 0.43 10.35
C ALA A 200 -14.23 -0.03 10.09
N GLY A 201 -14.55 -1.25 10.53
CA GLY A 201 -15.91 -1.78 10.48
C GLY A 201 -16.28 -2.45 9.16
N GLU A 202 -17.58 -2.58 8.92
CA GLU A 202 -18.10 -3.27 7.74
C GLU A 202 -17.93 -2.42 6.49
N MET A 203 -17.32 -2.98 5.44
CA MET A 203 -17.15 -2.27 4.18
C MET A 203 -18.45 -2.25 3.37
N PRO A 204 -18.83 -1.10 2.79
CA PRO A 204 -20.08 -0.98 2.06
C PRO A 204 -20.07 -1.84 0.79
N GLY A 205 -21.23 -2.38 0.43
CA GLY A 205 -21.41 -3.10 -0.83
C GLY A 205 -21.20 -2.20 -2.06
N GLY A 206 -20.77 -2.80 -3.17
CA GLY A 206 -20.42 -2.10 -4.39
C GLY A 206 -18.98 -1.58 -4.37
N VAL A 207 -18.72 -0.56 -5.18
CA VAL A 207 -17.39 0.06 -5.32
C VAL A 207 -17.43 1.44 -4.70
N ARG A 208 -16.40 1.81 -3.93
CA ARG A 208 -16.13 3.19 -3.53
C ARG A 208 -14.66 3.53 -3.73
N VAL A 209 -14.36 4.82 -3.88
CA VAL A 209 -12.98 5.33 -4.00
C VAL A 209 -12.70 6.28 -2.84
N LEU A 210 -11.62 6.01 -2.11
CA LEU A 210 -11.04 6.89 -1.11
C LEU A 210 -9.74 7.44 -1.70
N GLU A 211 -9.72 8.72 -2.06
CA GLU A 211 -8.54 9.41 -2.55
C GLU A 211 -7.70 9.92 -1.38
N VAL A 212 -6.43 9.54 -1.34
CA VAL A 212 -5.44 10.04 -0.38
C VAL A 212 -4.41 10.85 -1.14
N ARG A 213 -4.35 12.15 -0.85
CA ARG A 213 -3.37 13.05 -1.46
C ARG A 213 -2.06 12.99 -0.68
N THR A 214 -0.98 12.78 -1.41
CA THR A 214 0.38 12.65 -0.88
C THR A 214 1.36 13.45 -1.74
N ASP A 215 2.63 13.54 -1.35
CA ASP A 215 3.66 14.24 -2.13
C ASP A 215 4.83 13.29 -2.41
N ARG A 216 4.96 12.84 -3.66
CA ARG A 216 6.00 11.89 -4.09
C ARG A 216 7.43 12.33 -3.72
N LYS A 217 7.71 13.64 -3.70
CA LYS A 217 9.04 14.21 -3.36
C LYS A 217 9.28 14.24 -1.87
N ALA A 218 8.25 14.48 -1.08
CA ALA A 218 8.31 14.36 0.38
C ALA A 218 8.41 12.90 0.81
N ASP A 219 7.62 12.03 0.16
CA ASP A 219 7.48 10.62 0.48
C ASP A 219 8.78 9.85 0.31
N VAL A 220 9.51 10.05 -0.80
CA VAL A 220 10.83 9.42 -0.99
C VAL A 220 11.82 9.81 0.11
N LYS A 221 11.81 11.08 0.54
CA LYS A 221 12.68 11.59 1.60
C LYS A 221 12.30 10.96 2.94
N ARG A 222 11.00 10.92 3.25
CA ARG A 222 10.47 10.33 4.48
C ARG A 222 10.74 8.84 4.55
N CYS A 223 10.48 8.10 3.48
CA CYS A 223 10.77 6.68 3.37
C CYS A 223 12.26 6.38 3.62
N ARG A 224 13.17 7.08 2.92
CA ARG A 224 14.62 6.92 3.12
C ARG A 224 15.06 7.28 4.54
N GLN A 225 14.46 8.28 5.16
CA GLN A 225 14.73 8.64 6.55
C GLN A 225 14.34 7.49 7.49
N ILE A 226 13.10 7.00 7.41
CA ILE A 226 12.58 5.93 8.28
C ILE A 226 13.43 4.66 8.13
N LEU A 227 13.74 4.25 6.90
CA LEU A 227 14.53 3.04 6.65
C LEU A 227 15.96 3.17 7.18
N ARG A 228 16.58 4.37 7.13
CA ARG A 228 17.89 4.62 7.75
C ARG A 228 17.83 4.58 9.26
N GLU A 229 16.81 5.16 9.88
CA GLU A 229 16.60 5.11 11.33
C GLU A 229 16.39 3.67 11.81
N ALA A 230 15.60 2.89 11.06
CA ALA A 230 15.39 1.47 11.34
C ALA A 230 16.69 0.66 11.20
N SER A 231 17.44 0.86 10.12
CA SER A 231 18.73 0.19 9.94
C SER A 231 19.75 0.56 11.01
N GLY A 232 19.78 1.82 11.46
CA GLY A 232 20.69 2.28 12.52
C GLY A 232 20.30 1.81 13.92
N ALA A 233 19.04 1.43 14.13
CA ALA A 233 18.55 0.90 15.40
C ALA A 233 18.91 -0.58 15.62
N VAL A 234 19.19 -1.33 14.56
CA VAL A 234 19.55 -2.75 14.63
C VAL A 234 20.97 -2.90 15.15
N SER A 235 21.10 -3.52 16.32
CA SER A 235 22.39 -3.86 16.90
C SER A 235 22.93 -5.13 16.26
N VAL A 236 23.82 -4.99 15.27
CA VAL A 236 24.59 -6.14 14.76
C VAL A 236 25.76 -6.40 15.71
N ARG A 237 25.66 -7.46 16.52
CA ARG A 237 26.79 -8.00 17.29
C ARG A 237 27.12 -9.40 16.81
#